data_AF-A0A356NSF0-F1
#
_entry.id   AF-A0A356NSF0-F1
#
_cell.length_a   1.000
_cell.length_b   1.000
_cell.length_c   1.000
_cell.angle_alpha   90.00
_cell.angle_beta   90.00
_cell.angle_gamma   90.00
#
_symmetry.space_group_name_H-M   'P 1'
#
loop_
_entity.id
_entity.type
_entity.pdbx_description
1 polymer ?
#
loop_
_entity_poly.entity_id
_entity_poly.type
_entity_poly.pdbx_seq_one_letter_code
_entity_poly.pdbx_strand_id
1 'polypeptide(L)'
;MMGNTTYRDALRKALSDGMTADPDIVLIGEEVGRYGGAYGVTKGLIDEFGAERVIDTPISEPSIVGAAVGAAMSGLRPVAELMYVDFIGMTMDQLANQAA
;
A
#
# COMPACT_ATOMS: atom_id res chain seq x y z
N MET A 1 3.92 -25.52 1.93
CA MET A 1 2.93 -26.03 2.90
C MET A 1 2.17 -24.83 3.44
N MET A 2 0.89 -24.68 3.11
CA MET A 2 0.07 -23.57 3.63
C MET A 2 -0.35 -23.94 5.07
N GLY A 3 0.53 -23.65 6.03
CA GLY A 3 0.22 -23.84 7.46
C GLY A 3 -0.81 -22.81 7.94
N ASN A 4 -1.36 -23.01 9.14
CA ASN A 4 -2.17 -22.00 9.82
C ASN A 4 -1.40 -20.67 9.88
N THR A 5 -1.98 -19.61 9.33
CA THR A 5 -1.40 -18.27 9.29
C THR A 5 -2.42 -17.24 9.77
N THR A 6 -1.95 -16.07 10.21
CA THR A 6 -2.84 -14.95 10.52
C THR A 6 -3.16 -14.17 9.25
N TYR A 7 -4.29 -13.44 9.22
CA TYR A 7 -4.59 -12.55 8.08
C TYR A 7 -3.46 -11.55 7.83
N ARG A 8 -2.89 -10.99 8.89
CA ARG A 8 -1.75 -10.07 8.81
C ARG A 8 -0.56 -10.70 8.08
N ASP A 9 -0.17 -11.91 8.48
CA ASP A 9 1.01 -12.57 7.91
C ASP A 9 0.74 -13.09 6.50
N ALA A 10 -0.51 -13.48 6.19
CA ALA A 10 -0.95 -13.81 4.84
C ALA A 10 -0.88 -12.59 3.90
N LEU A 11 -1.39 -11.43 4.33
CA LEU A 11 -1.32 -10.18 3.57
C LEU A 11 0.14 -9.73 3.37
N ARG A 12 0.96 -9.78 4.43
CA ARG A 12 2.40 -9.48 4.32
C ARG A 12 3.08 -10.37 3.28
N LYS A 13 2.80 -11.68 3.33
CA LYS A 13 3.37 -12.63 2.38
C LYS A 13 2.92 -12.34 0.95
N ALA A 14 1.64 -12.02 0.74
CA ALA A 14 1.14 -11.67 -0.58
C ALA A 14 1.82 -10.40 -1.14
N LEU A 15 2.04 -9.38 -0.30
CA LEU A 15 2.77 -8.17 -0.68
C LEU A 15 4.23 -8.48 -1.02
N SER A 16 4.97 -9.18 -0.16
CA SER A 16 6.37 -9.54 -0.40
C SER A 16 6.54 -10.40 -1.65
N ASP A 17 5.71 -11.43 -1.84
CA ASP A 17 5.75 -12.28 -3.04
C ASP A 17 5.45 -11.45 -4.31
N GLY A 18 4.43 -10.60 -4.26
CA GLY A 18 4.05 -9.74 -5.39
C GLY A 18 5.14 -8.74 -5.74
N MET A 19 5.66 -8.01 -4.75
CA MET A 19 6.72 -7.00 -4.94
C MET A 19 8.05 -7.61 -5.39
N THR A 20 8.33 -8.86 -5.02
CA THR A 20 9.48 -9.63 -5.52
C THR A 20 9.30 -10.02 -6.98
N ALA A 21 8.09 -10.45 -7.37
CA ALA A 21 7.81 -10.89 -8.73
C ALA A 21 7.72 -9.72 -9.73
N ASP A 22 7.30 -8.55 -9.25
CA ASP A 22 7.00 -7.39 -10.08
C ASP A 22 7.66 -6.12 -9.52
N PRO A 23 8.69 -5.57 -10.20
CA PRO A 23 9.40 -4.38 -9.75
C PRO A 23 8.54 -3.11 -9.80
N ASP A 24 7.42 -3.12 -10.53
CA ASP A 24 6.56 -1.94 -10.72
C ASP A 24 5.52 -1.81 -9.58
N ILE A 25 5.38 -2.80 -8.70
CA ILE A 25 4.46 -2.73 -7.55
C ILE A 25 5.04 -1.83 -6.46
N VAL A 26 4.39 -0.71 -6.15
CA VAL A 26 4.79 0.14 -5.02
C VAL A 26 3.73 0.11 -3.94
N LEU A 27 4.13 0.15 -2.68
CA LEU A 27 3.24 0.28 -1.53
C LEU A 27 3.26 1.74 -1.07
N ILE A 28 2.09 2.34 -0.90
CA ILE A 28 1.93 3.75 -0.54
C ILE A 28 0.85 3.90 0.54
N GLY A 29 1.12 4.66 1.58
CA GLY A 29 0.13 4.93 2.63
C GLY A 29 0.73 5.50 3.91
N GLU A 30 -0.13 5.69 4.91
CA GLU A 30 0.27 6.22 6.21
C GLU A 30 1.02 5.17 7.03
N GLU A 31 2.26 5.48 7.41
CA GLU A 31 3.08 4.65 8.28
C GLU A 31 3.38 3.23 7.75
N VAL A 32 3.13 2.96 6.46
CA VAL A 32 3.37 1.65 5.82
C VAL A 32 4.86 1.32 5.68
N GLY A 33 5.74 2.31 5.75
CA GLY A 33 7.18 2.18 5.65
C GLY A 33 7.83 1.80 6.97
N ARG A 34 8.46 2.77 7.64
CA ARG A 34 9.32 2.48 8.81
C ARG A 34 8.59 1.88 10.00
N TYR A 35 7.35 2.29 10.23
CA TYR A 35 6.54 1.75 11.31
C TYR A 35 5.99 0.35 10.97
N GLY A 36 5.71 0.10 9.69
CA GLY A 36 5.24 -1.19 9.19
C GLY A 36 3.72 -1.37 9.24
N GLY A 37 2.99 -0.25 9.21
CA GLY A 37 1.53 -0.17 9.27
C GLY A 37 0.97 -0.37 10.68
N ALA A 38 -0.18 0.23 10.96
CA ALA A 38 -0.86 0.16 12.27
C ALA A 38 -1.13 -1.27 12.76
N TYR A 39 -1.40 -2.17 11.81
CA TYR A 39 -1.63 -3.59 12.08
C TYR A 39 -0.39 -4.46 11.88
N GLY A 40 0.74 -3.87 11.51
CA GLY A 40 1.99 -4.57 11.26
C GLY A 40 2.03 -5.34 9.94
N VAL A 41 1.07 -5.16 9.02
CA VAL A 41 1.02 -5.92 7.75
C VAL A 41 2.29 -5.70 6.93
N THR A 42 2.81 -4.47 6.89
CA THR A 42 3.92 -4.10 6.00
C THR A 42 5.28 -4.07 6.70
N LYS A 43 5.33 -4.53 7.96
CA LYS A 43 6.55 -4.56 8.77
C LYS A 43 7.69 -5.31 8.08
N GLY A 44 8.84 -4.64 7.97
CA GLY A 44 10.07 -5.16 7.37
C GLY A 44 10.13 -5.05 5.84
N LEU A 45 9.03 -4.71 5.16
CA LEU A 45 9.04 -4.60 3.69
C LEU A 45 9.91 -3.44 3.19
N ILE A 46 10.03 -2.34 3.97
CA ILE A 46 10.91 -1.22 3.60
C ILE A 46 12.39 -1.62 3.64
N ASP A 47 12.78 -2.54 4.53
CA ASP A 47 14.16 -3.04 4.61
C ASP A 47 14.47 -3.98 3.42
N GLU A 48 13.44 -4.68 2.92
CA GLU A 48 13.54 -5.62 1.80
C GLU A 48 13.54 -4.90 0.43
N PHE A 49 12.64 -3.93 0.23
CA PHE A 49 12.39 -3.31 -1.09
C PHE A 49 12.85 -1.84 -1.18
N GLY A 50 13.20 -1.22 -0.06
CA GLY A 50 13.66 0.17 0.00
C GLY A 50 12.54 1.21 0.00
N ALA A 51 12.90 2.44 0.38
CA ALA A 51 11.97 3.55 0.54
C ALA A 51 11.35 4.08 -0.77
N GLU A 52 11.89 3.69 -1.93
CA GLU A 52 11.29 4.02 -3.24
C GLU A 52 10.13 3.08 -3.60
N ARG A 53 10.04 1.91 -2.95
CA ARG A 53 9.01 0.89 -3.20
C ARG A 53 8.01 0.78 -2.05
N VAL A 54 8.37 1.22 -0.84
CA VAL A 54 7.49 1.30 0.33
C VAL A 54 7.52 2.73 0.86
N ILE A 55 6.47 3.49 0.55
CA ILE A 55 6.45 4.95 0.60
C ILE A 55 5.48 5.41 1.70
N ASP A 56 6.03 6.02 2.74
CA ASP A 56 5.25 6.73 3.77
C ASP A 56 4.67 8.03 3.20
N THR A 57 3.39 8.29 3.43
CA THR A 57 2.70 9.52 3.02
C THR A 57 2.36 10.43 4.21
N PRO A 58 2.06 11.72 3.96
CA PRO A 58 1.32 12.54 4.92
C PRO A 58 -0.05 11.93 5.24
N ILE A 59 -0.65 12.35 6.35
CA ILE A 59 -2.03 11.99 6.73
C ILE A 59 -3.00 12.73 5.82
N SER A 60 -3.36 12.10 4.70
CA SER A 60 -4.25 12.65 3.67
C SER A 60 -4.67 11.56 2.70
N GLU A 61 -5.80 10.93 2.98
CA GLU A 61 -6.38 9.84 2.19
C GLU A 61 -6.64 10.24 0.72
N PRO A 62 -7.15 11.45 0.40
CA PRO A 62 -7.29 11.88 -0.99
C PRO A 62 -5.94 11.96 -1.70
N SER A 63 -4.88 12.38 -1.00
CA SER A 63 -3.54 12.46 -1.58
C SER A 63 -2.94 11.08 -1.81
N ILE A 64 -3.17 10.13 -0.89
CA ILE A 64 -2.74 8.72 -1.04
C ILE A 64 -3.37 8.11 -2.29
N VAL A 65 -4.70 8.18 -2.41
CA VAL A 65 -5.42 7.59 -3.54
C VAL A 65 -5.11 8.34 -4.83
N GLY A 66 -5.08 9.68 -4.82
CA GLY A 66 -4.74 10.47 -6.00
C GLY A 66 -3.32 10.20 -6.51
N ALA A 67 -2.33 10.09 -5.61
CA ALA A 67 -0.97 9.70 -5.97
C ALA A 67 -0.90 8.28 -6.53
N ALA A 68 -1.65 7.33 -5.95
CA ALA A 68 -1.74 5.97 -6.47
C ALA A 68 -2.37 5.95 -7.88
N VAL A 69 -3.44 6.73 -8.14
CA VAL A 69 -4.00 6.85 -9.49
C VAL A 69 -2.97 7.38 -10.48
N GLY A 70 -2.28 8.48 -10.13
CA GLY A 70 -1.24 9.06 -10.98
C GLY A 70 -0.08 8.09 -11.25
N ALA A 71 0.38 7.37 -10.23
CA ALA A 71 1.41 6.34 -10.35
C ALA A 71 0.96 5.17 -11.25
N ALA A 72 -0.30 4.75 -11.13
CA ALA A 72 -0.86 3.73 -12.01
C ALA A 72 -0.87 4.20 -13.48
N MET A 73 -1.26 5.46 -13.71
CA MET A 73 -1.25 6.06 -15.05
C MET A 73 0.17 6.18 -15.65
N SER A 74 1.21 6.29 -14.82
CA SER A 74 2.60 6.35 -15.26
C SER A 74 3.26 4.98 -15.45
N GLY A 75 2.52 3.88 -15.23
CA GLY A 75 2.98 2.51 -15.47
C GLY A 75 3.36 1.73 -14.21
N LEU A 76 3.32 2.34 -13.02
CA LEU A 76 3.49 1.61 -11.76
C LEU A 76 2.22 0.83 -11.41
N ARG A 77 2.31 -0.03 -10.40
CA ARG A 77 1.22 -0.90 -9.92
C ARG A 77 1.00 -0.69 -8.43
N PRO A 78 0.48 0.48 -8.02
CA PRO A 78 0.44 0.86 -6.62
C PRO A 78 -0.58 0.04 -5.83
N VAL A 79 -0.17 -0.37 -4.63
CA VAL A 79 -1.03 -0.87 -3.56
C VAL A 79 -1.15 0.25 -2.54
N ALA A 80 -2.30 0.92 -2.53
CA ALA A 80 -2.58 2.00 -1.60
C ALA A 80 -3.22 1.47 -0.31
N GLU A 81 -2.69 1.84 0.86
CA GLU A 81 -3.25 1.52 2.17
C GLU A 81 -3.88 2.77 2.80
N LEU A 82 -5.13 2.63 3.25
CA LEU A 82 -5.76 3.54 4.19
C LEU A 82 -5.79 2.86 5.55
N MET A 83 -5.46 3.60 6.62
CA MET A 83 -5.32 3.03 7.95
C MET A 83 -6.63 2.40 8.46
N TYR A 84 -7.76 3.07 8.22
CA TYR A 84 -9.09 2.59 8.57
C TYR A 84 -10.07 2.85 7.43
N VAL A 85 -11.01 1.92 7.24
CA VAL A 85 -12.04 2.03 6.20
C VAL A 85 -12.97 3.24 6.44
N ASP A 86 -13.11 3.69 7.68
CA ASP A 86 -13.90 4.86 8.08
C ASP A 86 -13.50 6.14 7.31
N PHE A 87 -12.24 6.23 6.86
CA PHE A 87 -11.72 7.37 6.10
C PHE A 87 -11.90 7.24 4.58
N ILE A 88 -12.41 6.12 4.07
CA ILE A 88 -12.58 5.90 2.63
C ILE A 88 -13.47 6.96 1.98
N GLY A 89 -14.45 7.50 2.72
CA GLY A 89 -15.33 8.56 2.26
C GLY A 89 -14.60 9.84 1.82
N MET A 90 -13.41 10.09 2.37
CA MET A 90 -12.58 11.25 1.99
C MET A 90 -12.00 11.10 0.58
N THR A 91 -11.83 9.87 0.11
CA THR A 91 -11.16 9.55 -1.17
C THR A 91 -12.10 9.46 -2.36
N MET A 92 -13.40 9.68 -2.15
CA MET A 92 -14.43 9.33 -3.14
C MET A 92 -14.31 10.09 -4.45
N ASP A 93 -13.80 11.32 -4.46
CA ASP A 93 -13.57 12.03 -5.73
C ASP A 93 -12.49 11.34 -6.56
N GLN A 94 -11.37 10.96 -5.94
CA GLN A 94 -10.25 10.28 -6.57
C GLN A 94 -10.65 8.87 -6.99
N LEU A 95 -11.40 8.15 -6.16
CA LEU A 95 -11.83 6.80 -6.45
C LEU A 95 -12.92 6.77 -7.54
N ALA A 96 -13.98 7.57 -7.39
CA ALA A 96 -15.14 7.49 -8.27
C ALA A 96 -14.97 8.25 -9.59
N ASN A 97 -14.29 9.41 -9.57
CA ASN A 97 -14.18 10.26 -10.75
C ASN A 97 -12.84 10.12 -11.49
N GLN A 98 -11.81 9.59 -10.85
CA GLN A 98 -10.47 9.47 -11.46
C GLN A 98 -10.03 8.02 -11.68
N ALA A 99 -10.29 7.12 -10.74
CA ALA A 99 -9.79 5.74 -10.78
C ALA A 99 -10.72 4.74 -11.50
N ALA A 100 -12.04 4.95 -11.43
CA ALA A 100 -13.07 3.98 -11.83
C ALA A 100 -13.26 3.82 -13.35
#